data_AF-A0A0J5WTA9-F1
#
_entry.id   AF-A0A0J5WTA9-F1
#
_cell.length_a   1.000
_cell.length_b   1.000
_cell.length_c   1.000
_cell.angle_alpha   90.00
_cell.angle_beta   90.00
_cell.angle_gamma   90.00
#
_symmetry.space_group_name_H-M   'P 1'
#
loop_
_entity.id
_entity.type
_entity.pdbx_description
1 polymer ?
#
loop_
_entity_poly.entity_id
_entity_poly.type
_entity_poly.pdbx_seq_one_letter_code
_entity_poly.pdbx_strand_id
1 'polypeptide(L)'
;MNKTPAREILALKLKQLMDAHPTLNTQGRLAARAGLAQRTVGRMRNNEADPQLGHVEAVADALGVSLVSLISDEPASGNGLQYDTTAVAQLSGEDRKKIESYIEFVLSASGAARTAGQETVNISETMPASKAQSVSVRRAAQRPLSDKTLSINEDQSHATEGKRGHR
;
A
#
# COMPACT_ATOMS: atom_id res chain seq x y z
N MET A 1 -9.39 16.14 -21.38
CA MET A 1 -8.48 16.78 -20.40
C MET A 1 -7.25 17.23 -21.15
N ASN A 2 -7.08 18.53 -21.36
CA ASN A 2 -5.86 19.06 -21.95
C ASN A 2 -4.76 18.95 -20.89
N LYS A 3 -3.79 18.05 -21.10
CA LYS A 3 -2.63 17.94 -20.20
C LYS A 3 -1.80 19.20 -20.36
N THR A 4 -1.61 19.95 -19.28
CA THR A 4 -0.70 21.10 -19.26
C THR A 4 0.69 20.60 -19.67
N PRO A 5 1.38 21.26 -20.62
CA PRO A 5 2.69 20.82 -21.05
C PRO A 5 3.70 20.95 -19.90
N ALA A 6 4.61 19.98 -19.77
CA ALA A 6 5.59 19.92 -18.68
C ALA A 6 6.42 21.20 -18.51
N ARG A 7 6.71 21.91 -19.61
CA ARG A 7 7.41 23.21 -19.61
C ARG A 7 6.67 24.30 -18.81
N GLU A 8 5.35 24.30 -18.87
CA GLU A 8 4.50 25.31 -18.26
C GLU A 8 4.35 25.04 -16.76
N ILE A 9 4.22 23.76 -16.42
CA ILE A 9 4.26 23.29 -15.03
C ILE A 9 5.61 23.66 -14.39
N LEU A 10 6.72 23.38 -15.08
CA LEU A 10 8.06 23.72 -14.63
C LEU A 10 8.21 25.23 -14.40
N ALA A 11 7.79 26.07 -15.34
CA ALA A 11 7.89 27.51 -15.21
C ALA A 11 7.11 28.03 -13.98
N LEU A 12 5.89 27.53 -13.79
CA LEU A 12 5.02 27.91 -12.68
C LEU A 12 5.60 27.46 -11.33
N LYS A 13 6.00 26.20 -11.21
CA LYS A 13 6.58 25.64 -9.98
C LYS A 13 7.93 26.29 -9.65
N LEU A 14 8.76 26.54 -10.66
CA LEU A 14 10.03 27.23 -10.48
C LEU A 14 9.83 28.64 -9.91
N LYS A 15 8.83 29.37 -10.40
CA LYS A 15 8.48 30.69 -9.85
C LYS A 15 8.05 30.59 -8.39
N GLN A 16 7.14 29.67 -8.06
CA GLN A 16 6.66 29.47 -6.69
C GLN A 16 7.79 29.06 -5.73
N LEU A 17 8.64 28.12 -6.13
CA LEU A 17 9.76 27.65 -5.32
C LEU A 17 10.79 28.75 -5.10
N MET A 18 11.12 29.54 -6.13
CA MET A 18 12.02 30.68 -5.97
C MET A 18 11.45 31.74 -5.02
N ASP A 19 10.16 32.08 -5.17
CA ASP A 19 9.51 33.09 -4.33
C ASP A 19 9.42 32.63 -2.86
N ALA A 20 9.29 31.32 -2.60
CA ALA A 20 9.28 30.74 -1.26
C ALA A 20 10.68 30.50 -0.66
N HIS A 21 11.72 30.40 -1.48
CA HIS A 21 13.05 30.00 -1.01
C HIS A 21 13.81 31.18 -0.37
N PRO A 22 14.30 31.05 0.88
CA PRO A 22 14.90 32.17 1.62
C PRO A 22 16.16 32.74 0.97
N THR A 23 16.99 31.90 0.35
CA THR A 23 18.28 32.30 -0.24
C THR A 23 18.31 32.34 -1.77
N LEU A 24 17.50 31.52 -2.47
CA LEU A 24 17.52 31.33 -3.94
C LEU A 24 16.39 32.06 -4.66
N ASN A 25 15.94 33.18 -4.10
CA ASN A 25 14.83 33.99 -4.61
C ASN A 25 15.12 34.81 -5.88
N THR A 26 16.31 34.66 -6.49
CA THR A 26 16.67 35.39 -7.72
C THR A 26 17.28 34.44 -8.75
N GLN A 27 17.06 34.73 -10.03
CA GLN A 27 17.57 33.92 -11.14
C GLN A 27 19.11 33.78 -11.07
N GLY A 28 19.82 34.84 -10.71
CA GLY A 28 21.28 34.83 -10.60
C GLY A 28 21.79 33.90 -9.49
N ARG A 29 21.15 33.92 -8.31
CA ARG A 29 21.54 33.04 -7.19
C ARG A 29 21.23 31.57 -7.47
N LEU A 30 20.06 31.29 -8.05
CA LEU A 30 19.70 29.94 -8.45
C LEU A 30 20.64 29.42 -9.54
N ALA A 31 20.96 30.24 -10.55
CA ALA A 31 21.88 29.89 -11.62
C ALA A 31 23.29 29.59 -11.09
N ALA A 32 23.80 30.43 -10.18
CA ALA A 32 25.11 30.22 -9.55
C ALA A 32 25.16 28.89 -8.76
N ARG A 33 24.08 28.55 -8.04
CA ARG A 33 24.01 27.29 -7.28
C ARG A 33 23.82 26.07 -8.18
N ALA A 34 23.06 26.20 -9.26
CA ALA A 34 22.83 25.13 -10.23
C ALA A 34 24.00 24.94 -11.23
N GLY A 35 25.00 25.82 -11.22
CA GLY A 35 26.09 25.79 -12.21
C GLY A 35 25.63 26.15 -13.62
N LEU A 36 24.54 26.91 -13.76
CA LEU A 36 23.96 27.30 -15.05
C LEU A 36 24.13 28.78 -15.33
N ALA A 37 23.97 29.18 -16.60
CA ALA A 37 23.87 30.59 -16.95
C ALA A 37 22.53 31.18 -16.49
N GLN A 38 22.55 32.42 -15.98
CA GLN A 38 21.34 33.13 -15.53
C GLN A 38 20.27 33.20 -16.62
N ARG A 39 20.66 33.42 -17.88
CA ARG A 39 19.73 33.42 -19.02
C ARG A 39 19.01 32.08 -19.19
N THR A 40 19.67 30.95 -18.93
CA THR A 40 19.06 29.62 -19.03
C THR A 40 17.94 29.46 -18.00
N VAL A 41 18.20 29.83 -16.74
CA VAL A 41 17.20 29.84 -15.67
C VAL A 41 16.05 30.82 -15.98
N GLY A 42 16.36 31.98 -16.57
CA GLY A 42 15.36 32.95 -17.02
C GLY A 42 14.41 32.39 -18.07
N ARG A 43 14.94 31.76 -19.12
CA ARG A 43 14.15 31.14 -20.19
C ARG A 43 13.25 30.01 -19.67
N MET A 44 13.77 29.21 -18.72
CA MET A 44 12.99 28.17 -18.03
C MET A 44 11.83 28.76 -17.22
N ARG A 45 12.10 29.79 -16.40
CA ARG A 45 11.09 30.44 -15.55
C ARG A 45 10.00 31.14 -16.37
N ASN A 46 10.34 31.65 -17.56
CA ASN A 46 9.42 32.37 -18.43
C ASN A 46 8.73 31.49 -19.47
N ASN A 47 9.00 30.17 -19.48
CA ASN A 47 8.48 29.25 -20.49
C ASN A 47 8.86 29.63 -21.96
N GLU A 48 10.05 30.20 -22.15
CA GLU A 48 10.53 30.68 -23.46
C GLU A 48 11.33 29.61 -24.24
N ALA A 49 11.67 28.51 -23.58
CA ALA A 49 12.47 27.44 -24.17
C ALA A 49 12.12 26.11 -23.52
N ASP A 50 12.26 25.02 -24.29
CA ASP A 50 12.28 23.68 -23.74
C ASP A 50 13.66 23.41 -23.14
N PRO A 51 13.79 23.30 -21.80
CA PRO A 51 15.06 23.01 -21.17
C PRO A 51 15.45 21.55 -21.40
N GLN A 52 16.75 21.31 -21.55
CA GLN A 52 17.30 19.96 -21.49
C GLN A 52 17.09 19.39 -20.09
N LEU A 53 16.84 18.09 -20.01
CA LEU A 53 16.58 17.39 -18.75
C LEU A 53 17.68 17.64 -17.71
N GLY A 54 18.96 17.62 -18.12
CA GLY A 54 20.08 17.88 -17.22
C GLY A 54 20.10 19.30 -16.62
N HIS A 55 19.57 20.31 -17.32
CA HIS A 55 19.42 21.64 -16.74
C HIS A 55 18.28 21.68 -15.72
N VAL A 56 17.22 20.90 -15.95
CA VAL A 56 16.11 20.79 -14.99
C VAL A 56 16.56 20.06 -13.73
N GLU A 57 17.34 19.00 -13.88
CA GLU A 57 17.94 18.24 -12.77
C GLU A 57 18.85 19.14 -11.92
N ALA A 58 19.77 19.89 -12.54
CA ALA A 58 20.64 20.81 -11.81
C ALA A 58 19.88 21.89 -11.02
N VAL A 59 18.74 22.37 -11.56
CA VAL A 59 17.89 23.33 -10.85
C VAL A 59 17.09 22.66 -9.72
N ALA A 60 16.62 21.44 -9.93
CA ALA A 60 15.92 20.66 -8.92
C ALA A 60 16.84 20.36 -7.72
N ASP A 61 18.08 19.92 -7.99
CA ASP A 61 19.11 19.70 -6.98
C ASP A 61 19.48 20.98 -6.23
N ALA A 62 19.60 22.10 -6.95
CA ALA A 62 19.87 23.39 -6.33
C ALA A 62 18.75 23.81 -5.37
N LEU A 63 17.49 23.54 -5.69
CA LEU A 63 16.32 23.84 -4.86
C LEU A 63 16.03 22.75 -3.81
N GLY A 64 16.69 21.60 -3.86
CA GLY A 64 16.45 20.47 -2.97
C GLY A 64 15.10 19.79 -3.20
N VAL A 65 14.59 19.82 -4.44
CA VAL A 65 13.31 19.20 -4.83
C VAL A 65 13.53 18.08 -5.85
N SER A 66 12.60 17.13 -5.92
CA SER A 66 12.66 16.08 -6.95
C SER A 66 12.37 16.64 -8.34
N LEU A 67 13.14 16.22 -9.34
CA LEU A 67 12.90 16.52 -10.76
C LEU A 67 11.45 16.22 -11.18
N VAL A 68 10.92 15.07 -10.76
CA VAL A 68 9.54 14.65 -11.09
C VAL A 68 8.54 15.63 -10.50
N SER A 69 8.79 16.12 -9.28
CA SER A 69 7.93 17.11 -8.63
C SER A 69 7.94 18.46 -9.35
N LEU A 70 9.02 18.79 -10.06
CA LEU A 70 9.17 20.06 -10.77
C LEU A 70 8.45 20.06 -12.12
N ILE A 71 8.38 18.92 -12.80
CA ILE A 71 7.79 18.78 -14.15
C ILE A 71 6.37 18.21 -14.18
N SER A 72 5.92 17.57 -13.10
CA SER A 72 4.61 16.94 -13.02
C SER A 72 3.61 17.88 -12.34
N ASP A 73 2.36 17.90 -12.80
CA ASP A 73 1.26 18.68 -12.18
C ASP A 73 0.74 18.05 -10.88
N GLU A 74 1.27 16.87 -10.53
CA GLU A 74 0.99 16.25 -9.25
C GLU A 74 1.42 17.23 -8.14
N PRO A 75 0.53 17.56 -7.19
CA PRO A 75 0.92 18.39 -6.08
C PRO A 75 2.13 17.72 -5.41
N ALA A 76 3.15 18.50 -5.08
CA ALA A 76 4.21 18.06 -4.16
C ALA A 76 3.66 17.86 -2.73
N SER A 77 2.39 17.47 -2.60
CA SER A 77 1.85 16.87 -1.41
C SER A 77 2.75 15.69 -1.09
N GLY A 78 3.16 15.58 0.17
CA GLY A 78 3.83 14.42 0.73
C GLY A 78 2.94 13.17 0.67
N ASN A 79 2.68 12.69 -0.55
CA ASN A 79 1.90 11.52 -0.88
C ASN A 79 2.79 10.26 -0.94
N GLY A 80 4.11 10.45 -0.86
CA GLY A 80 5.03 9.38 -0.52
C GLY A 80 4.99 9.12 0.98
N LEU A 81 5.01 7.85 1.37
CA LEU A 81 5.26 7.47 2.76
C LEU A 81 6.53 8.19 3.23
N GLN A 82 6.47 8.91 4.35
CA GLN A 82 7.65 9.45 5.00
C GLN A 82 8.33 8.32 5.77
N TYR A 83 9.51 7.92 5.32
CA TYR A 83 10.34 6.92 5.99
C TYR A 83 11.81 7.27 5.82
N ASP A 84 12.63 6.78 6.75
CA ASP A 84 14.08 6.93 6.68
C ASP A 84 14.64 5.96 5.63
N THR A 85 15.10 6.51 4.50
CA THR A 85 15.69 5.75 3.40
C THR A 85 16.99 5.06 3.79
N THR A 86 17.74 5.60 4.76
CA THR A 86 18.98 5.00 5.24
C THR A 86 18.71 3.79 6.12
N ALA A 87 17.69 3.87 6.98
CA ALA A 87 17.24 2.75 7.79
C ALA A 87 16.70 1.61 6.93
N VAL A 88 15.91 1.92 5.89
CA VAL A 88 15.39 0.91 4.95
C VAL A 88 16.50 0.24 4.14
N ALA A 89 17.56 0.98 3.78
CA ALA A 89 18.72 0.41 3.07
C ALA A 89 19.52 -0.59 3.92
N GLN A 90 19.45 -0.50 5.26
CA GLN A 90 20.12 -1.41 6.19
C GLN A 90 19.29 -2.64 6.55
N LEU A 91 18.02 -2.71 6.12
CA LEU A 91 17.15 -3.84 6.43
C LEU A 91 17.61 -5.13 5.73
N SER A 92 17.37 -6.26 6.40
CA SER A 92 17.52 -7.57 5.80
C SER A 92 16.53 -7.76 4.65
N GLY A 93 16.86 -8.66 3.72
CA GLY A 93 15.95 -8.98 2.60
C GLY A 93 14.60 -9.54 3.07
N GLU A 94 14.54 -10.14 4.27
CA GLU A 94 13.29 -10.62 4.87
C GLU A 94 12.43 -9.48 5.40
N ASP A 95 13.03 -8.50 6.10
CA ASP A 95 12.28 -7.38 6.67
C ASP A 95 11.76 -6.44 5.59
N ARG A 96 12.50 -6.29 4.50
CA ARG A 96 12.02 -5.56 3.32
C ARG A 96 10.78 -6.22 2.72
N LYS A 97 10.75 -7.54 2.60
CA LYS A 97 9.58 -8.29 2.11
C LYS A 97 8.36 -8.12 3.02
N LYS A 98 8.56 -8.11 4.34
CA LYS A 98 7.46 -7.86 5.30
C LYS A 98 6.83 -6.49 5.09
N ILE A 99 7.64 -5.46 4.87
CA ILE A 99 7.16 -4.10 4.60
C ILE A 99 6.37 -4.07 3.28
N GLU A 100 6.90 -4.69 2.22
CA GLU A 100 6.22 -4.78 0.93
C GLU A 100 4.86 -5.51 1.05
N SER A 101 4.81 -6.67 1.71
CA SER A 101 3.57 -7.42 1.93
C SER A 101 2.55 -6.65 2.78
N TYR A 102 3.01 -5.88 3.78
CA TYR A 102 2.12 -5.06 4.59
C TYR A 102 1.52 -3.90 3.81
N ILE A 103 2.32 -3.24 2.95
CA ILE A 103 1.82 -2.18 2.05
C ILE A 103 0.76 -2.76 1.10
N GLU A 104 1.03 -3.90 0.48
CA GLU A 104 0.07 -4.59 -0.40
C GLU A 104 -1.22 -4.95 0.33
N PHE A 105 -1.11 -5.50 1.54
CA PHE A 105 -2.26 -5.80 2.40
C PHE A 105 -3.07 -4.55 2.69
N VAL A 106 -2.45 -3.46 3.14
CA VAL A 106 -3.15 -2.20 3.45
C VAL A 106 -3.85 -1.65 2.21
N LEU A 107 -3.22 -1.69 1.03
CA LEU A 107 -3.81 -1.25 -0.23
C LEU A 107 -5.04 -2.08 -0.65
N SER A 108 -4.99 -3.40 -0.41
CA SER A 108 -6.11 -4.31 -0.64
C SER A 108 -7.26 -4.10 0.35
N ALA A 109 -6.95 -3.90 1.63
CA ALA A 109 -7.93 -3.73 2.69
C ALA A 109 -8.62 -2.35 2.67
N SER A 110 -7.89 -1.31 2.27
CA SER A 110 -8.42 0.06 2.15
C SER A 110 -9.20 0.29 0.85
N GLY A 111 -9.22 -0.67 -0.07
CA GLY A 111 -9.94 -0.56 -1.35
C GLY A 111 -9.38 0.49 -2.31
N ALA A 112 -8.18 1.01 -2.03
CA ALA A 112 -7.45 1.97 -2.87
C ALA A 112 -6.86 1.30 -4.12
N ALA A 113 -6.56 0.00 -4.04
CA ALA A 113 -6.23 -0.85 -5.19
C ALA A 113 -7.50 -1.25 -5.98
N ARG A 114 -8.18 -0.27 -6.57
CA ARG A 114 -9.12 -0.52 -7.67
C ARG A 114 -8.54 0.02 -8.97
N THR A 115 -7.34 -0.45 -9.29
CA THR A 115 -6.84 -0.38 -10.66
C THR A 115 -7.37 -1.59 -11.42
N ALA A 116 -8.09 -1.29 -12.49
CA ALA A 116 -8.75 -2.20 -13.43
C ALA A 116 -8.16 -3.63 -13.51
N GLY A 117 -9.00 -4.63 -13.21
CA GLY A 117 -8.89 -5.93 -13.88
C GLY A 117 -8.66 -7.17 -13.02
N GLN A 118 -8.58 -7.10 -11.69
CA GLN A 118 -8.54 -8.32 -10.88
C GLN A 118 -9.81 -8.49 -10.07
N GLU A 119 -10.53 -9.54 -10.45
CA GLU A 119 -11.73 -10.06 -9.81
C GLU A 119 -11.51 -10.16 -8.30
N THR A 120 -12.43 -9.57 -7.55
CA THR A 120 -12.57 -9.78 -6.12
C THR A 120 -12.64 -11.29 -5.86
N VAL A 121 -11.65 -11.84 -5.15
CA VAL A 121 -11.76 -13.19 -4.59
C VAL A 121 -12.84 -13.12 -3.51
N ASN A 122 -14.08 -13.31 -3.92
CA ASN A 122 -15.18 -13.55 -3.00
C ASN A 122 -14.96 -14.95 -2.40
N ILE A 123 -14.32 -15.02 -1.24
CA ILE A 123 -14.21 -16.25 -0.46
C ILE A 123 -15.56 -16.52 0.20
N SER A 124 -16.51 -16.96 -0.63
CA SER A 124 -17.79 -17.52 -0.21
C SER A 124 -17.97 -18.85 -0.94
N GLU A 125 -16.97 -19.74 -0.85
CA GLU A 125 -17.11 -21.10 -1.36
C GLU A 125 -17.84 -21.93 -0.30
N THR A 126 -19.16 -22.07 -0.48
CA THR A 126 -19.95 -23.01 0.31
C THR A 126 -19.82 -24.40 -0.30
N MET A 127 -18.96 -25.24 0.28
CA MET A 127 -18.85 -26.63 -0.14
C MET A 127 -20.12 -27.40 0.24
N PRO A 128 -20.79 -28.09 -0.70
CA PRO A 128 -21.94 -28.92 -0.36
C PRO A 128 -21.51 -30.10 0.51
N ALA A 129 -22.26 -30.36 1.58
CA ALA A 129 -22.00 -31.50 2.45
C ALA A 129 -22.03 -32.81 1.65
N SER A 130 -21.04 -33.69 1.89
CA SER A 130 -21.00 -35.01 1.27
C SER A 130 -22.22 -35.86 1.67
N LYS A 131 -22.55 -36.89 0.87
CA LYS A 131 -23.67 -37.80 1.15
C LYS A 131 -23.59 -38.45 2.54
N ALA A 132 -22.38 -38.74 3.03
CA ALA A 132 -22.19 -39.31 4.37
C ALA A 132 -22.46 -38.29 5.49
N GLN A 133 -22.09 -37.03 5.27
CA GLN A 133 -22.32 -35.93 6.21
C GLN A 133 -23.81 -35.56 6.28
N SER A 134 -24.51 -35.51 5.15
CA SER A 134 -25.95 -35.20 5.13
C SER A 134 -26.79 -36.27 5.83
N VAL A 135 -26.43 -37.55 5.70
CA VAL A 135 -27.08 -38.66 6.42
C VAL A 135 -26.83 -38.56 7.92
N SER A 136 -25.61 -38.22 8.33
CA SER A 136 -25.26 -38.04 9.74
C SER A 136 -26.01 -36.88 10.39
N VAL A 137 -26.11 -35.74 9.69
CA VAL A 137 -26.87 -34.56 10.16
C VAL A 137 -28.36 -34.88 10.25
N ARG A 138 -28.95 -35.55 9.25
CA ARG A 138 -30.37 -35.98 9.31
C ARG A 138 -30.64 -36.90 10.49
N ARG A 139 -29.74 -37.88 10.73
CA ARG A 139 -29.86 -38.80 11.86
C ARG A 139 -29.78 -38.06 13.20
N ALA A 140 -28.90 -37.07 13.31
CA ALA A 140 -28.77 -36.25 14.52
C ALA A 140 -29.99 -35.36 14.74
N ALA A 141 -30.52 -34.73 13.69
CA ALA A 141 -31.68 -33.84 13.77
C ALA A 141 -33.00 -34.59 14.09
N GLN A 142 -33.10 -35.86 13.70
CA GLN A 142 -34.27 -36.70 13.98
C GLN A 142 -34.16 -37.47 15.30
N ARG A 143 -33.09 -37.29 16.08
CA ARG A 143 -33.01 -37.92 17.40
C ARG A 143 -34.09 -37.33 18.31
N PRO A 144 -34.88 -38.15 18.99
CA PRO A 144 -35.78 -37.67 20.02
C PRO A 144 -34.94 -36.98 21.11
N LEU A 145 -35.40 -35.81 21.55
CA LEU A 145 -34.79 -35.10 22.67
C LEU A 145 -34.80 -36.04 23.87
N SER A 146 -33.61 -36.46 24.31
CA SER A 146 -33.43 -37.32 25.47
C SER A 146 -32.35 -36.71 26.34
N ASP A 147 -32.57 -36.62 27.64
CA ASP A 147 -31.62 -36.05 28.61
C ASP A 147 -30.35 -36.90 28.81
N LYS A 148 -30.19 -38.00 28.06
CA LYS A 148 -29.06 -38.94 28.20
C LYS A 148 -27.70 -38.43 27.73
N THR A 149 -27.61 -37.24 27.14
CA THR A 149 -26.32 -36.66 26.69
C THR A 149 -25.85 -35.49 27.55
N LEU A 150 -26.57 -35.14 28.62
CA LEU A 150 -26.20 -34.08 29.55
C LEU A 150 -25.56 -34.57 30.87
N SER A 151 -25.34 -35.88 31.04
CA SER A 151 -24.59 -36.41 32.18
C SER A 151 -23.13 -36.69 31.82
N ILE A 152 -22.33 -35.64 31.61
CA ILE A 152 -20.86 -35.80 31.51
C ILE A 152 -20.22 -35.93 32.91
N ASN A 153 -20.96 -35.65 33.99
CA ASN A 153 -20.47 -35.80 35.36
C ASN A 153 -21.56 -36.38 36.27
N GLU A 154 -21.62 -37.71 36.41
CA GLU A 154 -22.22 -38.34 37.59
C GLU A 154 -21.62 -39.75 37.76
N ASP A 155 -21.24 -40.05 39.00
CA ASP A 155 -20.26 -41.04 39.44
C ASP A 155 -20.25 -42.40 38.72
N GLN A 156 -19.06 -42.78 38.22
CA GLN A 156 -18.74 -44.18 37.97
C GLN A 156 -18.53 -44.91 39.29
N SER A 157 -19.62 -45.33 39.91
CA SER A 157 -19.59 -46.39 40.90
C SER A 157 -20.87 -47.20 40.77
N HIS A 158 -20.77 -48.39 40.19
CA HIS A 158 -21.30 -49.63 40.75
C HIS A 158 -20.83 -50.83 39.92
N ALA A 159 -20.04 -51.68 40.57
CA ALA A 159 -19.77 -53.05 40.14
C ALA A 159 -21.03 -53.90 40.28
N THR A 160 -21.29 -54.81 39.33
CA THR A 160 -21.95 -56.08 39.61
C THR A 160 -21.71 -57.07 38.47
N GLU A 161 -21.44 -58.30 38.89
CA GLU A 161 -20.70 -59.34 38.20
C GLU A 161 -21.55 -60.13 37.21
N GLY A 162 -20.91 -60.52 36.10
CA GLY A 162 -21.48 -61.40 35.09
C GLY A 162 -21.59 -62.85 35.58
N LYS A 163 -22.82 -63.37 35.50
CA LYS A 163 -23.25 -64.74 35.72
C LYS A 163 -22.51 -65.72 34.78
N ARG A 164 -21.62 -66.56 35.32
CA ARG A 164 -20.95 -67.64 34.55
C ARG A 164 -21.86 -68.87 34.46
N GLY A 165 -22.04 -69.36 33.23
CA GLY A 165 -22.87 -70.52 32.91
C GLY A 165 -22.26 -71.85 33.37
N HIS A 166 -23.14 -72.74 33.81
CA HIS A 166 -22.84 -74.13 34.13
C HIS A 166 -22.70 -74.98 32.85
N ARG A 167 -21.67 -75.81 32.81
CA ARG A 167 -21.63 -77.09 32.08
C ARG A 167 -21.01 -78.13 32.99
#